data_AF-A0A498NX95-F1
#
_entry.id   AF-A0A498NX95-F1
#
_cell.length_a   1.000
_cell.length_b   1.000
_cell.length_c   1.000
_cell.angle_alpha   90.00
_cell.angle_beta   90.00
_cell.angle_gamma   90.00
#
_symmetry.space_group_name_H-M   'P 1'
#
loop_
_entity.id
_entity.type
_entity.pdbx_description
1 polymer ?
#
loop_
_entity_poly.entity_id
_entity_poly.type
_entity_poly.pdbx_seq_one_letter_code
_entity_poly.pdbx_strand_id
1 'polypeptide(L)'
;MGLLSQGSPLNWEETKKHADHVRKHGILQFLNIYNKVKDRQKDVLKWGDEVEYMLVEMDDSNEKVRLVLNGKDVLETLQEKGEKINPNHPTLWRPEYGSYMIEGTPGQPYGGTMSEFNTVEDNMGKRRREAASVLNKNETLLAVTSFPRLGCPGFTQPEYKPTPVEKGVSKSLFFPDEAINRHPRFSTLTRNIRHRRGEKVVINVPIFKDENTPSPFVETFPEDDGEAARGALPDHIYMDAMGFGMGNCCLQVK
;
A
#
# COMPACT_ATOMS: atom_id res chain seq x y z
N MET A 1 10.49 1.09 1.75
CA MET A 1 10.85 0.81 0.31
C MET A 1 11.89 1.79 -0.31
N GLY A 2 12.70 1.35 -1.30
CA GLY A 2 13.70 2.19 -2.00
C GLY A 2 13.13 3.22 -2.99
N LEU A 3 13.95 4.15 -3.48
CA LEU A 3 13.55 5.23 -4.40
C LEU A 3 12.80 4.68 -5.63
N LEU A 4 11.55 5.07 -5.83
CA LEU A 4 10.80 4.78 -7.06
C LEU A 4 11.24 5.77 -8.14
N SER A 5 12.08 5.31 -9.07
CA SER A 5 12.39 6.08 -10.28
C SER A 5 11.27 5.94 -11.31
N GLN A 6 10.97 7.03 -12.01
CA GLN A 6 10.02 6.99 -13.12
C GLN A 6 10.63 6.28 -14.32
N GLY A 7 9.87 5.36 -14.90
CA GLY A 7 10.18 4.66 -16.14
C GLY A 7 8.89 4.17 -16.81
N SER A 8 9.01 3.60 -18.00
CA SER A 8 7.87 3.04 -18.75
C SER A 8 7.68 1.56 -18.40
N PRO A 9 6.69 1.20 -17.57
CA PRO A 9 6.44 -0.20 -17.25
C PRO A 9 5.91 -0.97 -18.45
N LEU A 10 6.28 -2.25 -18.54
CA LEU A 10 5.76 -3.18 -19.55
C LEU A 10 4.44 -3.80 -19.09
N ASN A 11 3.51 -4.01 -20.02
CA ASN A 11 2.33 -4.81 -19.75
C ASN A 11 2.69 -6.31 -19.58
N TRP A 12 1.72 -7.15 -19.23
CA TRP A 12 1.98 -8.56 -18.95
C TRP A 12 2.55 -9.32 -20.17
N GLU A 13 1.98 -9.12 -21.36
CA GLU A 13 2.42 -9.82 -22.58
C GLU A 13 3.85 -9.44 -22.98
N GLU A 14 4.22 -8.18 -22.78
CA GLU A 14 5.60 -7.70 -22.97
C GLU A 14 6.53 -8.22 -21.88
N THR A 15 6.13 -8.11 -20.61
CA THR A 15 6.92 -8.56 -19.44
C THR A 15 7.24 -10.05 -19.55
N LYS A 16 6.26 -10.87 -19.95
CA LYS A 16 6.39 -12.32 -20.08
C LYS A 16 7.51 -12.71 -21.05
N LYS A 17 7.71 -11.97 -22.14
CA LYS A 17 8.78 -12.21 -23.14
C LYS A 17 10.18 -12.04 -22.54
N HIS A 18 10.33 -11.23 -21.50
CA HIS A 18 11.60 -10.94 -20.84
C HIS A 18 11.79 -11.70 -19.51
N ALA A 19 10.85 -12.57 -19.12
CA ALA A 19 10.88 -13.21 -17.80
C ALA A 19 12.16 -14.03 -17.55
N ASP A 20 12.62 -14.80 -18.54
CA ASP A 20 13.86 -15.57 -18.42
C ASP A 20 15.11 -14.69 -18.43
N HIS A 21 15.09 -13.60 -19.20
CA HIS A 21 16.16 -12.61 -19.20
C HIS A 21 16.29 -11.99 -17.80
N VAL A 22 15.19 -11.51 -17.21
CA VAL A 22 15.19 -10.91 -15.87
C VAL A 22 15.65 -11.92 -14.81
N ARG A 23 15.16 -13.16 -14.83
CA ARG A 23 15.61 -14.22 -13.91
C ARG A 23 17.11 -14.49 -14.02
N LYS A 24 17.61 -14.70 -15.24
CA LYS A 24 19.03 -14.97 -15.49
C LYS A 24 19.91 -13.83 -14.99
N HIS A 25 19.59 -12.59 -15.35
CA HIS A 25 20.38 -11.43 -14.96
C HIS A 25 20.26 -11.13 -13.46
N GLY A 26 19.10 -11.38 -12.84
CA GLY A 26 18.93 -11.30 -11.39
C GLY A 26 19.84 -12.28 -10.63
N ILE A 27 19.95 -13.53 -11.10
CA ILE A 27 20.89 -14.51 -10.52
C ILE A 27 22.35 -14.05 -10.70
N LEU A 28 22.72 -13.54 -11.87
CA LEU A 28 24.07 -13.02 -12.09
C LEU A 28 24.39 -11.84 -11.16
N GLN A 29 23.47 -10.90 -10.99
CA GLN A 29 23.61 -9.79 -10.05
C GLN A 29 23.74 -10.29 -8.61
N PHE A 30 22.92 -11.26 -8.20
CA PHE A 30 23.02 -11.90 -6.89
C PHE A 30 24.40 -12.53 -6.67
N LEU A 31 24.90 -13.32 -7.61
CA LEU A 31 26.22 -13.96 -7.52
C LEU A 31 27.35 -12.92 -7.44
N ASN A 32 27.24 -11.82 -8.19
CA ASN A 32 28.22 -10.73 -8.14
C ASN A 32 28.20 -10.02 -6.77
N ILE A 33 27.02 -9.72 -6.24
CA ILE A 33 26.88 -9.12 -4.90
C ILE A 33 27.43 -10.07 -3.85
N TYR A 34 27.01 -11.35 -3.87
CA TYR A 34 27.49 -12.37 -2.95
C TYR A 34 29.01 -12.46 -2.97
N ASN A 35 29.64 -12.66 -4.13
CA ASN A 35 31.09 -12.75 -4.21
C ASN A 35 31.82 -11.47 -3.77
N LYS A 36 31.20 -10.30 -3.93
CA LYS A 36 31.76 -9.02 -3.50
C LYS A 36 31.72 -8.84 -1.98
N VAL A 37 30.70 -9.37 -1.29
CA VAL A 37 30.45 -9.09 0.14
C VAL A 37 30.45 -10.32 1.05
N LYS A 38 30.62 -11.53 0.53
CA LYS A 38 30.57 -12.79 1.31
C LYS A 38 31.59 -12.86 2.45
N ASP A 39 32.74 -12.20 2.27
CA ASP A 39 33.82 -12.17 3.26
C ASP A 39 33.77 -10.92 4.15
N ARG A 40 32.70 -10.10 4.04
CA ARG A 40 32.50 -8.92 4.89
C ARG A 40 32.28 -9.38 6.33
N GLN A 41 33.07 -8.82 7.23
CA GLN A 41 33.02 -9.10 8.67
C GLN A 41 32.93 -7.79 9.44
N LYS A 42 32.57 -7.89 10.74
CA LYS A 42 32.50 -6.75 11.67
C LYS A 42 31.44 -5.71 11.28
N ASP A 43 30.38 -6.14 10.60
CA ASP A 43 29.18 -5.32 10.49
C ASP A 43 28.64 -5.01 11.88
N VAL A 44 28.32 -3.75 12.12
CA VAL A 44 27.66 -3.32 13.35
C VAL A 44 26.16 -3.50 13.20
N LEU A 45 25.47 -3.83 14.30
CA LEU A 45 24.01 -3.89 14.29
C LEU A 45 23.46 -2.51 13.94
N LYS A 46 22.85 -2.45 12.77
CA LYS A 46 22.05 -1.34 12.27
C LYS A 46 20.67 -1.89 11.99
N TRP A 47 19.66 -1.14 12.41
CA TRP A 47 18.29 -1.56 12.26
C TRP A 47 17.39 -0.34 12.12
N GLY A 48 16.15 -0.54 11.68
CA GLY A 48 15.17 0.53 11.55
C GLY A 48 13.76 -0.02 11.43
N ASP A 49 12.79 0.82 11.74
CA ASP A 49 11.37 0.50 11.53
C ASP A 49 10.82 1.22 10.30
N GLU A 50 9.81 0.61 9.68
CA GLU A 50 8.96 1.24 8.66
C GLU A 50 7.52 1.18 9.16
N VAL A 51 6.85 2.34 9.21
CA VAL A 51 5.45 2.47 9.64
C VAL A 51 4.63 3.01 8.48
N GLU A 52 3.57 2.29 8.13
CA GLU A 52 2.62 2.69 7.11
C GLU A 52 1.43 3.41 7.76
N TYR A 53 0.95 4.46 7.10
CA TYR A 53 -0.16 5.29 7.57
C TYR A 53 -1.21 5.44 6.48
N MET A 54 -2.48 5.48 6.88
CA MET A 54 -3.60 5.90 6.05
C MET A 54 -3.95 7.35 6.32
N LEU A 55 -4.13 8.14 5.26
CA LEU A 55 -4.65 9.50 5.30
C LEU A 55 -6.17 9.45 5.34
N VAL A 56 -6.77 10.11 6.33
CA VAL A 56 -8.21 10.11 6.52
C VAL A 56 -8.75 11.52 6.73
N GLU A 57 -9.94 11.77 6.22
CA GLU A 57 -10.76 12.93 6.52
C GLU A 57 -11.80 12.56 7.58
N MET A 58 -11.92 13.38 8.61
CA MET A 58 -12.97 13.34 9.63
C MET A 58 -14.03 14.39 9.28
N ASP A 59 -15.13 13.94 8.68
CA ASP A 59 -16.28 14.78 8.32
C ASP A 59 -17.35 14.67 9.41
N ASP A 60 -17.14 15.41 10.49
CA ASP A 60 -18.06 15.46 11.64
C ASP A 60 -19.47 15.91 11.25
N SER A 61 -19.61 16.74 10.22
CA SER A 61 -20.90 17.29 9.80
C SER A 61 -21.80 16.23 9.15
N ASN A 62 -21.19 15.25 8.47
CA ASN A 62 -21.90 14.15 7.82
C ASN A 62 -21.71 12.81 8.53
N GLU A 63 -21.03 12.80 9.68
CA GLU A 63 -20.68 11.59 10.45
C GLU A 63 -19.93 10.56 9.60
N LYS A 64 -18.97 11.03 8.79
CA LYS A 64 -18.19 10.17 7.89
C LYS A 64 -16.70 10.23 8.18
N VAL A 65 -16.05 9.08 8.06
CA VAL A 65 -14.59 8.96 7.97
C VAL A 65 -14.25 8.36 6.61
N ARG A 66 -13.37 9.01 5.86
CA ARG A 66 -13.03 8.64 4.47
C ARG A 66 -11.53 8.65 4.24
N LEU A 67 -11.05 7.77 3.36
CA LEU A 67 -9.64 7.74 2.93
C LEU A 67 -9.37 8.86 1.93
N VAL A 68 -8.36 9.69 2.19
CA VAL A 68 -8.03 10.83 1.32
C VAL A 68 -7.04 10.43 0.25
N LEU A 69 -7.41 10.60 -1.02
CA LEU A 69 -6.63 10.11 -2.17
C LEU A 69 -5.51 11.08 -2.61
N ASN A 70 -4.88 11.78 -1.66
CA ASN A 70 -3.88 12.83 -1.88
C ASN A 70 -2.45 12.44 -1.43
N GLY A 71 -2.19 11.16 -1.14
CA GLY A 71 -0.91 10.69 -0.61
C GLY A 71 0.30 11.05 -1.46
N LYS A 72 0.14 11.19 -2.79
CA LYS A 72 1.19 11.70 -3.68
C LYS A 72 1.61 13.13 -3.29
N ASP A 73 0.65 14.02 -3.14
CA ASP A 73 0.89 15.46 -2.96
C ASP A 73 1.44 15.72 -1.53
N VAL A 74 0.93 14.97 -0.54
CA VAL A 74 1.48 14.93 0.82
C VAL A 74 2.92 14.45 0.83
N LEU A 75 3.20 13.34 0.14
CA LEU A 75 4.55 12.77 0.04
C LEU A 75 5.54 13.72 -0.64
N GLU A 76 5.15 14.35 -1.75
CA GLU A 76 5.99 15.33 -2.45
C GLU A 76 6.37 16.49 -1.53
N THR A 77 5.39 17.02 -0.79
CA THR A 77 5.61 18.09 0.18
C THR A 77 6.56 17.67 1.31
N LEU A 78 6.39 16.47 1.86
CA LEU A 78 7.25 15.94 2.93
C LEU A 78 8.70 15.74 2.45
N GLN A 79 8.88 15.18 1.25
CA GLN A 79 10.21 14.99 0.68
C GLN A 79 10.90 16.31 0.33
N GLU A 80 10.15 17.29 -0.19
CA GLU A 80 10.66 18.63 -0.49
C GLU A 80 11.09 19.39 0.76
N LYS A 81 10.31 19.33 1.84
CA LYS A 81 10.68 19.95 3.11
C LYS A 81 11.74 19.17 3.89
N GLY A 82 11.88 17.87 3.60
CA GLY A 82 12.73 16.94 4.33
C GLY A 82 14.02 16.58 3.60
N GLU A 83 14.12 15.33 3.16
CA GLU A 83 15.36 14.70 2.64
C GLU A 83 15.95 15.41 1.41
N LYS A 84 15.15 16.12 0.60
CA LYS A 84 15.65 16.87 -0.56
C LYS A 84 16.40 18.15 -0.18
N ILE A 85 16.08 18.75 0.98
CA ILE A 85 16.78 19.95 1.51
C ILE A 85 17.92 19.52 2.44
N ASN A 86 17.65 18.55 3.31
CA ASN A 86 18.61 18.05 4.28
C ASN A 86 18.81 16.55 4.10
N PRO A 87 19.93 16.10 3.50
CA PRO A 87 20.23 14.66 3.37
C PRO A 87 20.28 13.90 4.70
N ASN A 88 20.47 14.61 5.82
CA ASN A 88 20.45 14.07 7.17
C ASN A 88 19.13 14.37 7.90
N HIS A 89 18.03 14.57 7.16
CA HIS A 89 16.71 14.77 7.74
C HIS A 89 16.37 13.59 8.67
N PRO A 90 15.79 13.82 9.87
CA PRO A 90 15.58 12.77 10.87
C PRO A 90 14.52 11.73 10.50
N THR A 91 13.80 11.92 9.40
CA THR A 91 12.68 11.10 8.91
C THR A 91 12.74 11.02 7.39
N LEU A 92 12.33 9.89 6.83
CA LEU A 92 12.18 9.69 5.38
C LEU A 92 10.76 9.21 5.09
N TRP A 93 10.27 9.56 3.90
CA TRP A 93 8.90 9.26 3.46
C TRP A 93 8.88 8.58 2.10
N ARG A 94 8.10 7.51 1.98
CA ARG A 94 8.01 6.67 0.78
C ARG A 94 6.55 6.47 0.36
N PRO A 95 6.28 6.28 -0.95
CA PRO A 95 4.95 5.96 -1.43
C PRO A 95 4.60 4.51 -1.13
N GLU A 96 3.32 4.28 -0.86
CA GLU A 96 2.73 2.95 -0.73
C GLU A 96 1.68 2.65 -1.82
N TYR A 97 1.17 1.41 -1.87
CA TYR A 97 0.19 0.99 -2.87
C TYR A 97 -1.08 1.86 -2.90
N GLY A 98 -1.65 2.19 -1.75
CA GLY A 98 -2.85 3.03 -1.66
C GLY A 98 -2.51 4.48 -1.99
N SER A 99 -3.34 5.16 -2.77
CA SER A 99 -3.20 6.61 -2.99
C SER A 99 -3.49 7.44 -1.74
N TYR A 100 -4.05 6.81 -0.71
CA TYR A 100 -4.26 7.32 0.64
C TYR A 100 -3.17 6.88 1.63
N MET A 101 -2.08 6.25 1.18
CA MET A 101 -1.04 5.73 2.07
C MET A 101 0.28 6.47 1.94
N ILE A 102 0.98 6.59 3.07
CA ILE A 102 2.38 7.02 3.15
C ILE A 102 3.14 6.10 4.11
N GLU A 103 4.41 5.80 3.80
CA GLU A 103 5.32 5.02 4.65
C GLU A 103 6.39 5.95 5.22
N GLY A 104 6.58 5.93 6.54
CA GLY A 104 7.59 6.72 7.24
C GLY A 104 8.66 5.84 7.88
N THR A 105 9.93 6.22 7.74
CA THR A 105 11.09 5.55 8.36
C THR A 105 11.96 6.56 9.11
N PRO A 106 12.85 6.13 10.03
CA PRO A 106 13.87 7.02 10.53
C PRO A 106 14.79 7.50 9.39
N GLY A 107 15.34 8.71 9.56
CA GLY A 107 16.29 9.36 8.65
C GLY A 107 17.55 8.55 8.39
N GLN A 108 17.98 7.83 9.42
CA GLN A 108 19.19 7.00 9.45
C GLN A 108 18.88 5.75 10.27
N PRO A 109 19.55 4.62 10.01
CA PRO A 109 19.37 3.42 10.80
C PRO A 109 19.87 3.63 12.23
N TYR A 110 19.11 3.11 13.19
CA TYR A 110 19.46 3.07 14.60
C TYR A 110 20.77 2.32 14.84
N GLY A 111 21.45 2.68 15.91
CA GLY A 111 22.62 1.95 16.41
C GLY A 111 22.26 0.65 17.14
N GLY A 112 23.29 -0.13 17.45
CA GLY A 112 23.17 -1.40 18.17
C GLY A 112 23.22 -1.29 19.70
N THR A 113 23.25 -0.09 20.27
CA THR A 113 23.33 0.10 21.73
C THR A 113 21.93 0.14 22.34
N MET A 114 21.81 -0.27 23.61
CA MET A 114 20.52 -0.27 24.32
C MET A 114 19.89 1.13 24.42
N SER A 115 20.69 2.19 24.38
CA SER A 115 20.20 3.57 24.41
C SER A 115 19.36 3.95 23.17
N GLU A 116 19.59 3.30 22.04
CA GLU A 116 18.91 3.61 20.76
C GLU A 116 17.43 3.23 20.80
N PHE A 117 17.05 2.20 21.57
CA PHE A 117 15.65 1.82 21.76
C PHE A 117 14.80 2.95 22.35
N ASN A 118 15.41 3.81 23.19
CA ASN A 118 14.71 4.97 23.78
C ASN A 118 14.42 6.08 22.75
N THR A 119 14.96 5.98 21.53
CA THR A 119 14.77 7.01 20.48
C THR A 119 13.70 6.64 19.45
N VAL A 120 13.24 5.39 19.45
CA VAL A 120 12.31 4.85 18.44
C VAL A 120 10.97 5.58 18.50
N GLU A 121 10.36 5.62 19.68
CA GLU A 121 9.06 6.27 19.89
C GLU A 121 9.13 7.78 19.60
N ASP A 122 10.20 8.47 20.02
CA ASP A 122 10.40 9.89 19.71
C ASP A 122 10.50 10.12 18.19
N ASN A 123 11.20 9.23 17.46
CA ASN A 123 11.26 9.30 16.01
C ASN A 123 9.90 9.03 15.34
N MET A 124 9.14 8.02 15.79
CA MET A 124 7.76 7.79 15.34
C MET A 124 6.86 9.01 15.61
N GLY A 125 7.00 9.63 16.78
CA GLY A 125 6.31 10.85 17.15
C GLY A 125 6.67 12.04 16.26
N LYS A 126 7.96 12.18 15.91
CA LYS A 126 8.43 13.19 14.94
C LYS A 126 7.80 12.97 13.56
N ARG A 127 7.83 11.74 13.03
CA ARG A 127 7.16 11.38 11.78
C ARG A 127 5.68 11.77 11.81
N ARG A 128 4.96 11.39 12.87
CA ARG A 128 3.53 11.71 12.99
C ARG A 128 3.26 13.21 12.99
N ARG A 129 4.03 14.00 13.73
CA ARG A 129 3.87 15.47 13.78
C ARG A 129 4.21 16.12 12.43
N GLU A 130 5.26 15.65 11.77
CA GLU A 130 5.68 16.16 10.47
C GLU A 130 4.61 15.90 9.40
N ALA A 131 4.12 14.67 9.29
CA ALA A 131 3.03 14.33 8.38
C ALA A 131 1.77 15.13 8.68
N ALA A 132 1.36 15.23 9.95
CA ALA A 132 0.19 16.01 10.35
C ALA A 132 0.31 17.50 9.98
N SER A 133 1.53 18.07 9.96
CA SER A 133 1.75 19.49 9.67
C SER A 133 1.46 19.89 8.22
N VAL A 134 1.33 18.91 7.32
CA VAL A 134 1.04 19.14 5.89
C VAL A 134 -0.35 18.68 5.47
N LEU A 135 -1.16 18.19 6.41
CA LEU A 135 -2.55 17.79 6.16
C LEU A 135 -3.52 18.96 6.32
N ASN A 136 -4.70 18.84 5.72
CA ASN A 136 -5.77 19.82 5.93
C ASN A 136 -6.34 19.75 7.34
N LYS A 137 -7.08 20.80 7.77
CA LYS A 137 -7.61 20.92 9.13
C LYS A 137 -8.47 19.72 9.60
N ASN A 138 -9.23 19.11 8.70
CA ASN A 138 -10.12 17.98 9.00
C ASN A 138 -9.47 16.64 8.63
N GLU A 139 -8.20 16.63 8.27
CA GLU A 139 -7.46 15.44 7.90
C GLU A 139 -6.53 15.00 9.01
N THR A 140 -6.32 13.70 9.13
CA THR A 140 -5.35 13.12 10.04
C THR A 140 -4.74 11.86 9.43
N LEU A 141 -3.71 11.33 10.08
CA LEU A 141 -3.08 10.07 9.70
C LEU A 141 -3.32 8.99 10.76
N LEU A 142 -3.76 7.83 10.31
CA LEU A 142 -4.00 6.67 11.16
C LEU A 142 -2.99 5.57 10.86
N ALA A 143 -2.40 5.00 11.91
CA ALA A 143 -1.59 3.79 11.82
C ALA A 143 -2.48 2.58 12.16
N VAL A 144 -3.50 2.34 11.32
CA VAL A 144 -4.42 1.20 11.45
C VAL A 144 -4.09 0.16 10.40
N THR A 145 -4.14 -1.11 10.78
CA THR A 145 -3.83 -2.20 9.84
C THR A 145 -4.79 -2.22 8.67
N SER A 146 -6.09 -2.13 8.90
CA SER A 146 -7.08 -2.16 7.83
C SER A 146 -8.13 -1.07 8.05
N PHE A 147 -8.53 -0.39 6.98
CA PHE A 147 -9.62 0.56 7.01
C PHE A 147 -10.97 -0.21 7.02
N PRO A 148 -11.80 -0.11 8.08
CA PRO A 148 -12.95 -1.00 8.23
C PRO A 148 -13.98 -0.94 7.11
N ARG A 149 -14.08 0.19 6.40
CA ARG A 149 -15.02 0.41 5.29
C ARG A 149 -14.34 0.39 3.92
N LEU A 150 -13.17 -0.22 3.80
CA LEU A 150 -12.44 -0.27 2.54
C LEU A 150 -13.31 -0.95 1.46
N GLY A 151 -13.48 -0.31 0.30
CA GLY A 151 -14.33 -0.82 -0.77
C GLY A 151 -15.85 -0.68 -0.55
N CYS A 152 -16.30 -0.14 0.59
CA CYS A 152 -17.72 0.20 0.78
C CYS A 152 -18.11 1.50 0.04
N PRO A 153 -19.38 1.73 -0.31
CA PRO A 153 -19.80 3.00 -0.91
C PRO A 153 -19.35 4.22 -0.10
N GLY A 154 -18.84 5.25 -0.78
CA GLY A 154 -18.39 6.50 -0.18
C GLY A 154 -17.13 6.43 0.68
N PHE A 155 -16.31 5.37 0.59
CA PHE A 155 -15.15 5.20 1.47
C PHE A 155 -13.95 6.12 1.16
N THR A 156 -13.93 6.77 0.00
CA THR A 156 -12.84 7.67 -0.42
C THR A 156 -13.26 9.13 -0.44
N GLN A 157 -12.27 10.02 -0.32
CA GLN A 157 -12.41 11.45 -0.53
C GLN A 157 -11.35 11.93 -1.56
N PRO A 158 -11.78 12.47 -2.72
CA PRO A 158 -13.16 12.49 -3.22
C PRO A 158 -13.71 11.08 -3.50
N GLU A 159 -15.03 10.98 -3.59
CA GLU A 159 -15.71 9.71 -3.87
C GLU A 159 -15.56 9.31 -5.34
N TYR A 160 -15.14 8.07 -5.59
CA TYR A 160 -15.03 7.49 -6.93
C TYR A 160 -15.79 6.18 -7.04
N LYS A 161 -16.33 5.91 -8.22
CA LYS A 161 -16.96 4.63 -8.54
C LYS A 161 -15.90 3.64 -9.05
N PRO A 162 -16.01 2.34 -8.70
CA PRO A 162 -15.19 1.30 -9.30
C PRO A 162 -15.37 1.21 -10.82
N THR A 163 -14.38 0.67 -11.51
CA THR A 163 -14.42 0.41 -12.96
C THR A 163 -14.37 -1.10 -13.21
N PRO A 164 -15.50 -1.82 -13.07
CA PRO A 164 -15.57 -3.29 -13.12
C PRO A 164 -15.56 -3.85 -14.55
N VAL A 165 -14.69 -3.29 -15.41
CA VAL A 165 -14.56 -3.66 -16.82
C VAL A 165 -13.10 -3.77 -17.20
N GLU A 166 -12.78 -4.46 -18.30
CA GLU A 166 -11.40 -4.78 -18.68
C GLU A 166 -10.47 -3.56 -18.84
N LYS A 167 -11.03 -2.38 -19.18
CA LYS A 167 -10.25 -1.13 -19.23
C LYS A 167 -9.71 -0.70 -17.87
N GLY A 168 -10.40 -1.08 -16.78
CA GLY A 168 -10.02 -0.82 -15.40
C GLY A 168 -8.71 -1.53 -15.04
N VAL A 169 -7.93 -0.89 -14.17
CA VAL A 169 -6.68 -1.44 -13.65
C VAL A 169 -6.96 -2.68 -12.83
N SER A 170 -7.82 -2.56 -11.82
CA SER A 170 -8.19 -3.67 -10.93
C SER A 170 -9.34 -4.53 -11.47
N LYS A 171 -10.25 -3.94 -12.27
CA LYS A 171 -11.55 -4.52 -12.64
C LYS A 171 -12.43 -4.85 -11.41
N SER A 172 -12.13 -4.23 -10.27
CA SER A 172 -12.83 -4.50 -9.01
C SER A 172 -14.27 -4.01 -9.04
N LEU A 173 -15.14 -4.74 -8.34
CA LEU A 173 -16.52 -4.32 -8.04
C LEU A 173 -16.61 -3.25 -6.94
N PHE A 174 -15.56 -3.10 -6.13
CA PHE A 174 -15.61 -2.36 -4.86
C PHE A 174 -14.53 -1.27 -4.77
N PHE A 175 -13.38 -1.50 -5.40
CA PHE A 175 -12.19 -0.67 -5.23
C PHE A 175 -11.95 0.21 -6.49
N PRO A 176 -12.11 1.54 -6.41
CA PRO A 176 -11.83 2.44 -7.52
C PRO A 176 -10.33 2.48 -7.84
N ASP A 177 -9.99 2.62 -9.11
CA ASP A 177 -8.58 2.65 -9.54
C ASP A 177 -7.86 3.92 -9.04
N GLU A 178 -8.60 4.99 -8.73
CA GLU A 178 -8.10 6.21 -8.10
C GLU A 178 -7.57 5.97 -6.68
N ALA A 179 -8.02 4.90 -6.02
CA ALA A 179 -7.48 4.48 -4.72
C ALA A 179 -6.12 3.76 -4.84
N ILE A 180 -5.65 3.49 -6.07
CA ILE A 180 -4.30 3.00 -6.35
C ILE A 180 -3.37 4.20 -6.52
N ASN A 181 -2.18 4.13 -5.92
CA ASN A 181 -1.17 5.18 -6.02
C ASN A 181 -0.84 5.49 -7.49
N ARG A 182 -0.72 6.80 -7.77
CA ARG A 182 -0.51 7.35 -9.13
C ARG A 182 0.82 6.93 -9.75
N HIS A 183 1.79 6.44 -8.97
CA HIS A 183 3.05 5.95 -9.52
C HIS A 183 2.80 4.71 -10.41
N PRO A 184 3.28 4.69 -11.67
CA PRO A 184 2.87 3.70 -12.68
C PRO A 184 3.22 2.25 -12.32
N ARG A 185 4.17 2.05 -11.39
CA ARG A 185 4.48 0.74 -10.80
C ARG A 185 3.24 0.04 -10.23
N PHE A 186 2.41 0.76 -9.47
CA PHE A 186 1.33 0.14 -8.70
C PHE A 186 0.19 -0.31 -9.60
N SER A 187 -0.27 0.56 -10.51
CA SER A 187 -1.29 0.20 -11.49
C SER A 187 -0.81 -0.90 -12.45
N THR A 188 0.45 -0.88 -12.88
CA THR A 188 1.03 -1.96 -13.69
C THR A 188 1.04 -3.27 -12.93
N LEU A 189 1.44 -3.27 -11.65
CA LEU A 189 1.48 -4.48 -10.84
C LEU A 189 0.09 -5.10 -10.71
N THR A 190 -0.92 -4.30 -10.37
CA THR A 190 -2.33 -4.74 -10.27
C THR A 190 -2.81 -5.35 -11.58
N ARG A 191 -2.61 -4.63 -12.69
CA ARG A 191 -3.02 -5.08 -14.03
C ARG A 191 -2.29 -6.38 -14.43
N ASN A 192 -0.97 -6.43 -14.28
CA ASN A 192 -0.16 -7.57 -14.70
C ASN A 192 -0.45 -8.83 -13.87
N ILE A 193 -0.74 -8.71 -12.58
CA ILE A 193 -1.17 -9.86 -11.75
C ILE A 193 -2.48 -10.44 -12.29
N ARG A 194 -3.48 -9.59 -12.57
CA ARG A 194 -4.77 -9.99 -13.12
C ARG A 194 -4.62 -10.68 -14.48
N HIS A 195 -3.88 -10.07 -15.42
CA HIS A 195 -3.65 -10.68 -16.74
C HIS A 195 -2.83 -11.97 -16.67
N ARG A 196 -1.83 -12.05 -15.79
CA ARG A 196 -1.07 -13.28 -15.57
C ARG A 196 -1.95 -14.41 -15.05
N ARG A 197 -2.87 -14.08 -14.13
CA ARG A 197 -3.78 -15.05 -13.53
C ARG A 197 -4.90 -15.46 -14.49
N GLY A 198 -5.33 -14.55 -15.36
CA GLY A 198 -6.48 -14.73 -16.26
C GLY A 198 -7.83 -14.37 -15.62
N GLU A 199 -7.82 -13.94 -14.36
CA GLU A 199 -8.96 -13.54 -13.54
C GLU A 199 -8.44 -12.58 -12.44
N LYS A 200 -9.36 -11.84 -11.81
CA LYS A 200 -9.15 -11.02 -10.62
C LYS A 200 -8.56 -11.86 -9.49
N VAL A 201 -7.89 -11.18 -8.58
CA VAL A 201 -7.56 -11.78 -7.29
C VAL A 201 -8.85 -12.04 -6.54
N VAL A 202 -8.89 -13.11 -5.74
CA VAL A 202 -10.06 -13.49 -4.95
C VAL A 202 -9.61 -13.72 -3.53
N ILE A 203 -10.26 -13.02 -2.59
CA ILE A 203 -10.04 -13.15 -1.15
C ILE A 203 -11.41 -13.40 -0.52
N ASN A 204 -11.54 -14.51 0.19
CA ASN A 204 -12.73 -14.86 0.96
C ASN A 204 -12.34 -14.91 2.44
N VAL A 205 -12.92 -14.04 3.27
CA VAL A 205 -12.68 -14.01 4.72
C VAL A 205 -13.95 -14.47 5.42
N PRO A 206 -13.90 -15.46 6.33
CA PRO A 206 -15.10 -15.92 7.03
C PRO A 206 -15.83 -14.76 7.71
N ILE A 207 -17.14 -14.65 7.45
CA ILE A 207 -17.95 -13.60 8.07
C ILE A 207 -18.21 -13.93 9.54
N PHE A 208 -18.21 -12.91 10.38
CA PHE A 208 -18.65 -13.06 11.76
C PHE A 208 -20.15 -13.39 11.81
N LYS A 209 -20.51 -14.49 12.47
CA LYS A 209 -21.89 -14.95 12.63
C LYS A 209 -22.47 -14.44 13.95
N ASP A 210 -23.15 -13.31 13.87
CA ASP A 210 -23.98 -12.79 14.95
C ASP A 210 -25.42 -13.33 14.85
N GLU A 211 -26.28 -13.01 15.82
CA GLU A 211 -27.69 -13.42 15.85
C GLU A 211 -28.45 -13.03 14.57
N ASN A 212 -28.10 -11.90 13.96
CA ASN A 212 -28.74 -11.36 12.77
C ASN A 212 -27.88 -11.46 11.49
N THR A 213 -26.71 -12.10 11.53
CA THR A 213 -25.95 -12.38 10.30
C THR A 213 -26.70 -13.46 9.51
N PRO A 214 -27.09 -13.21 8.23
CA PRO A 214 -27.73 -14.24 7.41
C PRO A 214 -26.91 -15.54 7.38
N SER A 215 -27.56 -16.70 7.44
CA SER A 215 -26.87 -18.00 7.32
C SER A 215 -27.65 -18.94 6.37
N PRO A 216 -27.10 -19.27 5.19
CA PRO A 216 -25.79 -18.82 4.70
C PRO A 216 -25.79 -17.31 4.39
N PHE A 217 -24.69 -16.64 4.71
CA PHE A 217 -24.44 -15.29 4.20
C PHE A 217 -24.03 -15.41 2.73
N VAL A 218 -24.77 -14.75 1.84
CA VAL A 218 -24.52 -14.77 0.39
C VAL A 218 -24.69 -13.35 -0.14
N GLU A 219 -23.62 -12.83 -0.73
CA GLU A 219 -23.63 -11.51 -1.38
C GLU A 219 -24.16 -11.61 -2.81
N THR A 220 -24.76 -10.53 -3.29
CA THR A 220 -25.18 -10.40 -4.68
C THR A 220 -24.39 -9.28 -5.36
N PHE A 221 -24.00 -9.51 -6.62
CA PHE A 221 -23.14 -8.60 -7.37
C PHE A 221 -23.83 -8.18 -8.69
N PRO A 222 -24.67 -7.14 -8.68
CA PRO A 222 -25.44 -6.74 -9.87
C PRO A 222 -24.58 -6.31 -11.07
N GLU A 223 -23.38 -5.75 -10.80
CA GLU A 223 -22.45 -5.24 -11.81
C GLU A 223 -21.38 -6.28 -12.21
N ASP A 224 -21.50 -7.52 -11.77
CA ASP A 224 -20.53 -8.58 -12.05
C ASP A 224 -20.71 -9.22 -13.43
N ASP A 225 -19.61 -9.56 -14.09
CA ASP A 225 -19.58 -10.31 -15.34
C ASP A 225 -19.57 -11.85 -15.12
N GLY A 226 -20.00 -12.26 -13.93
CA GLY A 226 -20.05 -13.64 -13.44
C GLY A 226 -18.76 -14.11 -12.76
N GLU A 227 -17.70 -13.32 -12.77
CA GLU A 227 -16.42 -13.69 -12.16
C GLU A 227 -16.48 -13.70 -10.63
N ALA A 228 -17.07 -12.66 -10.02
CA ALA A 228 -17.27 -12.61 -8.58
C ALA A 228 -18.27 -13.66 -8.10
N ALA A 229 -19.36 -13.88 -8.85
CA ALA A 229 -20.34 -14.90 -8.53
C ALA A 229 -19.74 -16.32 -8.48
N ARG A 230 -18.69 -16.60 -9.29
CA ARG A 230 -17.94 -17.87 -9.25
C ARG A 230 -16.89 -17.91 -8.14
N GLY A 231 -16.31 -16.77 -7.78
CA GLY A 231 -15.22 -16.67 -6.80
C GLY A 231 -15.66 -16.54 -5.35
N ALA A 232 -16.86 -16.02 -5.10
CA ALA A 232 -17.40 -15.81 -3.75
C ALA A 232 -17.84 -17.13 -3.10
N LEU A 233 -17.54 -17.27 -1.81
CA LEU A 233 -17.98 -18.40 -1.00
C LEU A 233 -19.13 -17.99 -0.06
N PRO A 234 -20.13 -18.88 0.18
CA PRO A 234 -21.10 -18.66 1.25
C PRO A 234 -20.41 -18.49 2.61
N ASP A 235 -21.00 -17.69 3.51
CA ASP A 235 -20.45 -17.37 4.84
C ASP A 235 -19.07 -16.69 4.82
N HIS A 236 -18.72 -16.01 3.72
CA HIS A 236 -17.49 -15.22 3.61
C HIS A 236 -17.78 -13.82 3.07
N ILE A 237 -16.97 -12.85 3.52
CA ILE A 237 -16.82 -11.54 2.90
C ILE A 237 -15.95 -11.72 1.65
N TYR A 238 -16.47 -11.31 0.50
CA TYR A 238 -15.76 -11.38 -0.77
C TYR A 238 -15.01 -10.09 -1.11
N MET A 239 -13.75 -10.20 -1.52
CA MET A 239 -12.90 -9.07 -1.92
C MET A 239 -12.10 -9.44 -3.18
N ASP A 240 -12.03 -8.53 -4.17
CA ASP A 240 -11.58 -8.85 -5.53
C ASP A 240 -10.46 -7.97 -6.09
N ALA A 241 -9.78 -7.21 -5.22
CA ALA A 241 -8.76 -6.25 -5.60
C ALA A 241 -7.49 -6.39 -4.75
N MET A 242 -6.34 -6.10 -5.35
CA MET A 242 -5.06 -6.03 -4.64
C MET A 242 -5.08 -4.99 -3.52
N GLY A 243 -5.90 -3.95 -3.64
CA GLY A 243 -6.08 -2.92 -2.62
C GLY A 243 -6.63 -3.44 -1.29
N PHE A 244 -7.36 -4.56 -1.28
CA PHE A 244 -7.80 -5.20 -0.02
C PHE A 244 -6.66 -5.89 0.74
N GLY A 245 -5.51 -6.08 0.11
CA GLY A 245 -4.29 -6.58 0.75
C GLY A 245 -3.24 -5.49 0.92
N MET A 246 -2.75 -4.94 -0.20
CA MET A 246 -1.68 -3.93 -0.21
C MET A 246 -2.15 -2.52 0.16
N GLY A 247 -3.47 -2.28 0.21
CA GLY A 247 -4.03 -1.04 0.76
C GLY A 247 -4.14 -1.04 2.28
N ASN A 248 -3.66 -2.10 2.95
CA ASN A 248 -3.57 -2.19 4.41
C ASN A 248 -2.17 -1.74 4.87
N CYS A 249 -2.07 -1.36 6.15
CA CYS A 249 -0.80 -0.96 6.77
C CYS A 249 -0.19 -2.08 7.63
N CYS A 250 1.13 -2.05 7.77
CA CYS A 250 1.87 -2.86 8.71
C CYS A 250 3.01 -2.08 9.41
N LEU A 251 3.61 -2.73 10.41
CA LEU A 251 4.88 -2.33 11.01
C LEU A 251 5.94 -3.32 10.55
N GLN A 252 7.05 -2.82 10.01
CA GLN A 252 8.19 -3.63 9.59
C GLN A 252 9.44 -3.23 10.38
N VAL A 253 10.34 -4.19 10.61
CA VAL A 253 11.66 -3.94 11.21
C VAL A 253 12.72 -4.63 10.33
N LYS A 254 13.80 -3.92 10.02
CA LYS A 254 14.89 -4.36 9.13
C LYS A 254 16.24 -4.28 9.81
#